data_AF-A0A7C4YM35-F1
#
_entry.id   AF-A0A7C4YM35-F1
#
_cell.length_a   1.000
_cell.length_b   1.000
_cell.length_c   1.000
_cell.angle_alpha   90.00
_cell.angle_beta   90.00
_cell.angle_gamma   90.00
#
_symmetry.space_group_name_H-M   'P 1'
#
loop_
_entity.id
_entity.type
_entity.pdbx_description
1 polymer ?
#
loop_
_entity_poly.entity_id
_entity_poly.type
_entity_poly.pdbx_seq_one_letter_code
_entity_poly.pdbx_strand_id
1 'polypeptide(L)'
;CANNLKQIGLAMHNYHDAHKRLPPSRLSIGESPSWAWEILPQLEHENLYRLWPIGTLIFKVDPVALQTPVPTYFCPTRRKPGGTVIPFVQPGY
;
A
#
# COMPACT_ATOMS: atom_id res chain seq x y z
N CYS A 1 16.86 -0.14 2.99
CA CYS A 1 15.50 -0.37 2.42
C CYS A 1 15.48 -1.48 1.37
N ALA A 2 16.63 -2.04 0.97
CA ALA A 2 16.70 -3.14 0.02
C ALA A 2 15.89 -4.38 0.46
N ASN A 3 15.87 -4.72 1.75
CA ASN A 3 15.09 -5.86 2.23
C ASN A 3 13.58 -5.68 2.01
N ASN A 4 13.05 -4.49 2.30
CA ASN A 4 11.65 -4.16 2.04
C ASN A 4 11.33 -4.22 0.53
N LEU A 5 12.24 -3.71 -0.32
CA LEU A 5 12.07 -3.81 -1.77
C LEU A 5 12.09 -5.26 -2.27
N LYS A 6 12.95 -6.11 -1.70
CA LYS A 6 12.97 -7.55 -1.98
C LYS A 6 11.65 -8.21 -1.58
N GLN A 7 11.08 -7.86 -0.42
CA GLN A 7 9.78 -8.36 0.02
C GLN A 7 8.65 -7.91 -0.92
N ILE A 8 8.65 -6.66 -1.37
CA ILE A 8 7.68 -6.16 -2.37
C ILE A 8 7.83 -6.92 -3.69
N GLY A 9 9.07 -7.13 -4.16
CA GLY A 9 9.34 -7.91 -5.37
C GLY A 9 8.84 -9.35 -5.26
N LEU A 10 9.10 -10.01 -4.14
CA LEU A 10 8.58 -11.36 -3.88
C LEU A 10 7.04 -11.38 -3.85
N ALA A 11 6.41 -10.40 -3.19
CA ALA A 11 4.95 -10.29 -3.16
C ALA A 11 4.34 -10.10 -4.57
N MET A 12 4.99 -9.31 -5.43
CA MET A 12 4.61 -9.15 -6.84
C MET A 12 4.70 -10.47 -7.61
N HIS A 13 5.78 -11.23 -7.43
CA HIS A 13 5.93 -12.55 -8.05
C HIS A 13 4.87 -13.54 -7.54
N ASN A 14 4.60 -13.57 -6.24
CA ASN A 14 3.55 -14.40 -5.67
C ASN A 14 2.15 -14.03 -6.19
N TYR A 15 1.86 -12.73 -6.34
CA TYR A 15 0.63 -12.27 -6.98
C TYR A 15 0.54 -12.76 -8.43
N HIS A 16 1.64 -12.63 -9.18
CA HIS A 16 1.71 -13.10 -10.57
C HIS A 16 1.50 -14.62 -10.68
N ASP A 17 2.09 -15.41 -9.80
CA ASP A 17 1.93 -16.86 -9.82
C ASP A 17 0.48 -17.29 -9.56
N ALA A 18 -0.22 -16.59 -8.66
CA ALA A 18 -1.61 -16.85 -8.32
C ALA A 18 -2.60 -16.34 -9.39
N HIS A 19 -2.37 -15.14 -9.95
CA HIS A 19 -3.34 -14.47 -10.85
C HIS A 19 -2.96 -14.55 -12.32
N LYS A 20 -1.78 -15.10 -12.65
CA LYS A 20 -1.19 -15.17 -14.00
C LYS A 20 -1.04 -13.81 -14.70
N ARG A 21 -0.93 -12.75 -13.90
CA ARG A 21 -0.73 -11.36 -14.33
C ARG A 21 -0.13 -10.55 -13.20
N LEU A 22 0.57 -9.47 -13.53
CA LEU A 22 0.98 -8.49 -12.51
C LEU A 22 -0.24 -7.75 -11.96
N PRO A 23 -0.16 -7.22 -10.72
CA PRO A 23 -1.23 -6.40 -10.18
C PRO A 23 -1.45 -5.17 -11.06
N PRO A 24 -2.70 -4.80 -11.31
CA PRO A 24 -3.00 -3.63 -12.13
C PRO A 24 -2.65 -2.36 -11.34
N SER A 25 -2.47 -1.23 -12.02
CA SER A 25 -2.22 0.03 -11.34
C SER A 25 -3.34 0.37 -10.34
N ARG A 26 -4.60 0.11 -10.73
CA ARG A 26 -5.82 0.15 -9.91
C ARG A 26 -6.82 -0.90 -10.40
N LEU A 27 -7.74 -1.32 -9.52
CA LEU A 27 -8.82 -2.25 -9.88
C LEU A 27 -9.93 -1.63 -10.75
N SER A 28 -10.14 -0.32 -10.66
CA SER A 28 -11.15 0.40 -11.44
C SER A 28 -10.75 1.87 -11.61
N ILE A 29 -11.52 2.62 -12.40
CA ILE A 29 -11.35 4.05 -12.63
C ILE A 29 -11.61 4.80 -11.32
N GLY A 30 -10.82 5.85 -11.07
CA GLY A 30 -10.98 6.73 -9.92
C GLY A 30 -10.37 6.17 -8.63
N GLU A 31 -11.08 6.33 -7.53
CA GLU A 31 -10.57 6.13 -6.17
C GLU A 31 -10.69 4.69 -5.68
N SER A 32 -10.20 3.77 -6.49
CA SER A 32 -10.19 2.32 -6.21
C SER A 32 -8.83 1.85 -5.67
N PRO A 33 -8.78 0.67 -5.03
CA PRO A 33 -7.53 0.06 -4.58
C PRO A 33 -6.46 0.03 -5.67
N SER A 34 -5.22 0.35 -5.31
CA SER A 34 -4.07 0.33 -6.20
C SER A 34 -3.32 -0.99 -6.13
N TRP A 35 -2.30 -1.17 -6.99
CA TRP A 35 -1.39 -2.33 -6.94
C TRP A 35 -0.84 -2.60 -5.53
N ALA A 36 -0.61 -1.55 -4.72
CA ALA A 36 -0.05 -1.68 -3.38
C ALA A 36 -1.08 -2.24 -2.38
N TRP A 37 -2.37 -2.08 -2.65
CA TRP A 37 -3.41 -2.74 -1.87
C TRP A 37 -3.55 -4.22 -2.28
N GLU A 38 -3.45 -4.49 -3.59
CA GLU A 38 -3.63 -5.82 -4.17
C GLU A 38 -2.61 -6.87 -3.69
N ILE A 39 -1.38 -6.44 -3.36
CA ILE A 39 -0.33 -7.34 -2.90
C ILE A 39 -0.29 -7.52 -1.38
N LEU A 40 -1.21 -6.89 -0.63
CA LEU A 40 -1.25 -6.98 0.84
C LEU A 40 -1.34 -8.43 1.37
N PRO A 41 -2.15 -9.32 0.77
CA PRO A 41 -2.19 -10.72 1.20
C PRO A 41 -0.81 -11.40 1.12
N GLN A 42 -0.03 -11.10 0.08
CA GLN A 42 1.32 -11.64 -0.15
C GLN A 42 2.38 -10.98 0.74
N LEU A 43 2.03 -9.89 1.43
CA LEU A 43 2.83 -9.21 2.44
C LEU A 43 2.40 -9.56 3.87
N GLU A 44 1.58 -10.60 4.07
CA GLU A 44 1.03 -10.99 5.38
C GLU A 44 0.08 -9.94 6.01
N HIS A 45 -0.52 -9.06 5.20
CA HIS A 45 -1.47 -8.03 5.63
C HIS A 45 -2.92 -8.35 5.23
N GLU A 46 -3.30 -9.63 5.27
CA GLU A 46 -4.65 -10.12 4.90
C GLU A 46 -5.77 -9.43 5.70
N ASN A 47 -5.54 -9.20 7.00
CA ASN A 47 -6.51 -8.51 7.86
C ASN A 47 -6.80 -7.08 7.38
N LEU A 48 -5.77 -6.38 6.90
CA LEU A 48 -5.91 -5.03 6.35
C LEU A 48 -6.60 -5.06 4.99
N TYR A 49 -6.23 -6.03 4.14
CA TYR A 49 -6.81 -6.21 2.81
C TYR A 49 -8.35 -6.33 2.85
N ARG A 50 -8.87 -7.08 3.83
CA ARG A 50 -10.31 -7.30 4.04
C ARG A 50 -11.11 -6.05 4.45
N LEU A 51 -10.44 -4.99 4.91
CA LEU A 51 -11.14 -3.75 5.32
C LEU A 51 -11.65 -2.92 4.15
N TRP A 52 -11.21 -3.21 2.91
CA TRP A 52 -11.68 -2.52 1.71
C TRP A 52 -12.46 -3.48 0.80
N PRO A 53 -13.81 -3.44 0.83
CA PRO A 53 -14.62 -4.23 -0.08
C PRO A 53 -14.45 -3.74 -1.53
N ILE A 54 -14.21 -4.66 -2.47
CA ILE A 54 -14.03 -4.36 -3.90
C ILE A 54 -15.26 -3.63 -4.45
N GLY A 55 -15.03 -2.55 -5.21
CA GLY A 55 -16.09 -1.69 -5.75
C GLY A 55 -16.46 -0.51 -4.85
N THR A 56 -15.88 -0.42 -3.64
CA THR A 56 -16.08 0.73 -2.75
C THR A 56 -15.10 1.85 -3.09
N LEU A 57 -15.61 3.08 -3.20
CA LEU A 57 -14.80 4.29 -3.40
C LEU A 57 -14.06 4.65 -2.10
N ILE A 58 -12.84 5.19 -2.20
CA ILE A 58 -11.96 5.46 -1.05
C ILE A 58 -12.64 6.20 0.11
N PHE A 59 -13.49 7.20 -0.17
CA PHE A 59 -14.17 8.02 0.85
C PHE A 59 -15.31 7.29 1.56
N LYS A 60 -15.69 6.09 1.10
CA LYS A 60 -16.69 5.22 1.75
C LYS A 60 -16.07 4.06 2.52
N VAL A 61 -14.74 3.91 2.46
CA VAL A 61 -14.01 2.86 3.16
C VAL A 61 -13.76 3.28 4.60
N ASP A 62 -13.67 2.32 5.50
CA ASP A 62 -13.25 2.57 6.88
C ASP A 62 -11.89 3.30 6.91
N PRO A 63 -11.76 4.44 7.61
CA PRO A 63 -10.52 5.19 7.68
C PRO A 63 -9.35 4.35 8.23
N VAL A 64 -9.59 3.33 9.04
CA VAL A 64 -8.57 2.39 9.53
C VAL A 64 -7.85 1.71 8.36
N ALA A 65 -8.56 1.37 7.29
CA ALA A 65 -7.97 0.75 6.10
C ALA A 65 -6.90 1.66 5.46
N LEU A 66 -7.14 2.98 5.47
CA LEU A 66 -6.28 3.97 4.81
C LEU A 66 -5.16 4.50 5.72
N GLN A 67 -5.41 4.52 7.02
CA GLN A 67 -4.49 5.09 8.02
C GLN A 67 -3.52 4.07 8.60
N THR A 68 -3.83 2.77 8.52
CA THR A 68 -2.94 1.72 9.02
C THR A 68 -1.67 1.67 8.16
N PRO A 69 -0.50 2.00 8.73
CA PRO A 69 0.72 2.01 7.95
C PRO A 69 1.20 0.58 7.69
N VAL A 70 1.59 0.29 6.46
CA VAL A 70 2.25 -0.97 6.07
C VAL A 70 3.76 -0.73 6.05
N PRO A 71 4.53 -1.16 7.07
CA PRO A 71 5.93 -0.76 7.23
C PRO A 71 6.83 -1.12 6.05
N THR A 72 6.48 -2.18 5.32
CA THR A 72 7.20 -2.64 4.13
C THR A 72 7.25 -1.59 3.02
N TYR A 73 6.25 -0.71 2.90
CA TYR A 73 6.30 0.39 1.92
C TYR A 73 7.18 1.56 2.33
N PHE A 74 7.62 1.59 3.59
CA PHE A 74 8.44 2.65 4.10
C PHE A 74 9.91 2.24 4.12
N CYS A 75 10.75 3.19 3.76
CA CYS A 75 12.18 3.04 3.83
C CYS A 75 12.65 3.61 5.19
N PRO A 76 13.17 2.82 6.14
CA PRO A 76 13.48 3.29 7.49
C PRO A 76 14.46 4.47 7.54
N THR A 77 15.34 4.58 6.53
CA THR A 77 16.31 5.67 6.39
C THR A 77 15.74 6.93 5.73
N ARG A 78 14.52 6.87 5.18
CA ARG A 78 13.82 8.02 4.56
C ARG A 78 12.63 8.47 5.40
N ARG A 79 11.73 7.56 5.79
CA ARG A 79 10.51 7.84 6.56
C ARG A 79 10.15 6.64 7.43
N LYS A 80 9.77 6.89 8.68
CA LYS A 80 9.18 5.87 9.56
C LYS A 80 7.67 5.73 9.28
N PRO A 81 7.09 4.53 9.42
CA PRO A 81 5.65 4.35 9.35
C PRO A 81 4.98 5.16 10.48
N GLY A 82 3.97 5.98 10.16
CA GLY A 82 3.34 6.89 11.11
C GLY A 82 4.20 8.10 11.53
N GLY A 83 5.33 8.34 10.86
CA GLY A 83 6.17 9.51 11.12
C GLY A 83 5.46 10.80 10.77
N THR A 84 5.20 11.62 11.79
CA THR A 84 4.55 12.92 11.75
C THR A 84 4.91 13.73 10.52
N VAL A 85 3.89 14.31 9.90
CA VAL A 85 4.01 15.36 8.89
C VAL A 85 5.05 16.36 9.40
N ILE A 86 6.24 16.39 8.80
CA ILE A 86 7.05 17.60 8.90
C ILE A 86 6.17 18.69 8.30
N PRO A 87 5.79 19.75 9.05
CA PRO A 87 5.15 20.88 8.40
C PRO A 87 6.08 21.28 7.26
N PHE A 88 5.53 21.44 6.08
CA PHE A 88 6.26 21.99 4.94
C PHE A 88 6.61 23.44 5.32
N VAL A 89 7.67 23.62 6.10
CA VAL A 89 8.33 24.89 6.27
C VAL A 89 9.03 25.11 4.94
N GLN A 90 8.40 25.89 4.07
CA GLN A 90 9.11 26.49 2.96
C GLN A 90 10.28 27.27 3.57
N PRO A 91 11.55 27.00 3.17
CA PRO A 91 12.61 27.96 3.41
C PRO A 91 12.16 29.27 2.77
N GLY A 92 12.00 30.30 3.59
CA GLY A 92 11.54 31.60 3.14
C GLY A 92 12.38 32.11 1.97
N TYR A 93 11.69 32.61 0.96
CA TYR A 93 12.07 33.85 0.29
C TYR A 93 11.18 34.96 0.84
#